data_AF-A0A2V8VYN6-F1
#
_entry.id   AF-A0A2V8VYN6-F1
#
_cell.length_a   1.000
_cell.length_b   1.000
_cell.length_c   1.000
_cell.angle_alpha   90.00
_cell.angle_beta   90.00
_cell.angle_gamma   90.00
#
_symmetry.space_group_name_H-M   'P 1'
#
loop_
_entity.id
_entity.type
_entity.pdbx_description
1 polymer ?
#
loop_
_entity_poly.entity_id
_entity_poly.type
_entity_poly.pdbx_seq_one_letter_code
_entity_poly.pdbx_strand_id
1 'polypeptide(L)' 'MDHDVLTTTGVWQKKRDDLKTKRNSLFEKYSKHPHDVHLALEIKTIDDEIAECTQKMDRKVPAVKK' A
#
# COMPACT_ATOMS: atom_id res chain seq x y z
N MET A 1 4.36 25.04 -10.46
CA MET A 1 3.49 23.99 -11.03
C MET A 1 3.37 22.88 -9.99
N ASP A 2 2.74 23.17 -8.84
CA ASP A 2 2.92 22.37 -7.60
C ASP A 2 1.59 21.86 -7.03
N HIS A 3 0.48 22.07 -7.75
CA HIS A 3 -0.86 21.64 -7.34
C HIS A 3 -1.18 20.16 -7.65
N ASP A 4 -0.35 19.47 -8.46
CA ASP A 4 -0.55 18.05 -8.79
C ASP A 4 -0.06 17.10 -7.69
N VAL A 5 0.93 17.52 -6.89
CA VAL A 5 1.54 16.63 -5.88
C VAL A 5 0.66 16.46 -4.64
N LEU A 6 -0.07 17.51 -4.21
CA LEU A 6 -0.97 17.43 -3.05
C LEU A 6 -2.23 16.60 -3.34
N THR A 7 -2.81 16.73 -4.53
CA THR A 7 -4.02 15.99 -4.92
C THR A 7 -3.74 14.50 -5.11
N THR A 8 -2.58 14.16 -5.70
CA THR A 8 -2.14 12.77 -5.76
C THR A 8 -1.88 12.22 -4.36
N THR A 9 -1.21 12.97 -3.48
CA THR A 9 -0.90 12.51 -2.12
C THR A 9 -2.15 12.09 -1.34
N GLY A 10 -3.23 12.89 -1.37
CA GLY A 10 -4.50 12.53 -0.70
C GLY A 10 -5.20 11.30 -1.27
N VAL A 11 -5.16 11.11 -2.60
CA VAL A 11 -5.74 9.93 -3.28
C VAL A 11 -4.98 8.66 -2.91
N TRP A 12 -3.65 8.70 -2.98
CA TRP A 12 -2.78 7.57 -2.62
C TRP A 12 -2.86 7.25 -1.11
N GLN A 13 -3.02 8.27 -0.26
CA GLN A 13 -3.18 8.09 1.19
C GLN A 13 -4.49 7.37 1.53
N LYS A 14 -5.60 7.73 0.87
CA LYS A 14 -6.88 7.04 1.01
C LYS A 14 -6.82 5.60 0.47
N LYS A 15 -6.17 5.39 -0.68
CA LYS A 15 -5.96 4.05 -1.24
C LYS A 15 -5.12 3.17 -0.31
N ARG A 16 -4.05 3.71 0.27
CA ARG A 16 -3.22 3.01 1.26
C ARG A 16 -4.03 2.59 2.49
N ASP A 17 -4.90 3.45 2.99
CA ASP A 17 -5.71 3.16 4.17
C ASP A 17 -6.73 2.04 3.92
N ASP A 18 -7.39 2.06 2.75
CA ASP A 18 -8.26 0.98 2.29
C ASP A 18 -7.52 -0.35 2.18
N LEU A 19 -6.36 -0.35 1.51
CA LEU A 19 -5.49 -1.51 1.38
C LEU A 19 -5.03 -2.02 2.76
N LYS A 20 -4.66 -1.13 3.68
CA LYS A 20 -4.23 -1.51 5.04
C LYS A 20 -5.38 -2.13 5.84
N THR A 21 -6.59 -1.61 5.70
CA THR A 21 -7.82 -2.15 6.30
C THR A 21 -8.12 -3.54 5.75
N LYS A 22 -8.06 -3.71 4.42
CA LYS A 22 -8.24 -4.99 3.74
C LYS A 22 -7.20 -6.02 4.19
N ARG A 23 -5.92 -5.62 4.25
CA ARG A 23 -4.83 -6.46 4.77
C ARG A 23 -5.09 -6.91 6.19
N ASN A 24 -5.51 -6.01 7.07
CA ASN A 24 -5.76 -6.36 8.47
C ASN A 24 -6.91 -7.37 8.62
N SER A 25 -7.99 -7.20 7.85
CA SER A 25 -9.10 -8.15 7.83
C SER A 25 -8.68 -9.53 7.30
N LEU A 26 -7.85 -9.57 6.25
CA LEU A 26 -7.28 -10.82 5.74
C LEU A 26 -6.30 -11.44 6.73
N PHE A 27 -5.50 -10.63 7.43
CA PHE A 27 -4.56 -11.10 8.44
C PHE A 27 -5.27 -11.73 9.63
N GLU A 28 -6.40 -11.18 10.06
CA GLU A 28 -7.21 -11.80 11.12
C GLU A 28 -7.79 -13.16 10.69
N LYS A 29 -8.26 -13.25 9.43
CA LYS A 29 -8.71 -14.52 8.85
C LYS A 29 -7.56 -15.52 8.72
N TYR A 30 -6.39 -15.07 8.29
CA TYR A 30 -5.18 -15.89 8.17
C TYR A 30 -4.66 -16.34 9.54
N SER A 31 -4.72 -15.50 10.56
CA SER A 31 -4.37 -15.86 11.94
C SER A 31 -5.25 -17.00 12.47
N LYS A 32 -6.53 -17.02 12.07
CA LYS A 32 -7.47 -18.13 12.36
C LYS A 32 -7.23 -19.34 11.45
N HIS A 33 -6.74 -19.15 10.23
CA HIS A 33 -6.50 -20.18 9.22
C HIS A 33 -5.09 -20.07 8.61
N PRO A 34 -4.03 -20.44 9.35
CA PRO A 34 -2.65 -20.24 8.90
C PRO A 34 -2.25 -21.11 7.70
N HIS A 35 -3.05 -22.14 7.39
CA HIS A 35 -2.86 -23.01 6.22
C HIS A 35 -3.49 -22.42 4.95
N ASP A 36 -4.22 -21.32 5.06
CA ASP A 36 -4.86 -20.69 3.91
C ASP A 36 -3.83 -19.83 3.16
N VAL A 37 -3.07 -20.49 2.29
CA VAL A 37 -2.04 -19.87 1.44
C VAL A 37 -2.65 -18.81 0.53
N HIS A 38 -3.93 -18.93 0.20
CA HIS A 38 -4.64 -17.94 -0.60
C HIS A 38 -4.74 -16.60 0.13
N LEU A 39 -5.07 -16.62 1.43
CA LEU A 39 -5.07 -15.42 2.26
C LEU A 39 -3.67 -14.81 2.37
N ALA A 40 -2.63 -15.63 2.50
CA ALA A 40 -1.24 -15.15 2.55
C ALA A 40 -0.81 -14.47 1.24
N LEU A 41 -1.17 -15.03 0.07
CA LEU A 41 -0.90 -14.43 -1.23
C LEU A 41 -1.63 -13.11 -1.43
N GLU A 42 -2.88 -13.02 -0.96
CA GLU A 42 -3.66 -11.81 -1.09
C GLU A 42 -3.15 -10.69 -0.16
N ILE A 43 -2.76 -11.04 1.08
CA ILE A 43 -2.05 -10.13 2.00
C ILE A 43 -0.77 -9.60 1.34
N LYS A 44 0.05 -10.48 0.76
CA LYS A 44 1.29 -10.11 0.07
C LYS A 44 1.03 -9.14 -1.08
N THR A 45 0.04 -9.44 -1.92
CA THR A 45 -0.34 -8.59 -3.06
C THR A 45 -0.72 -7.19 -2.58
N ILE A 46 -1.45 -7.09 -1.47
CA ILE A 46 -1.82 -5.82 -0.87
C ILE A 46 -0.61 -5.06 -0.33
N ASP A 47 0.33 -5.74 0.33
CA ASP A 47 1.57 -5.12 0.80
C ASP A 47 2.43 -4.63 -0.37
N ASP A 48 2.51 -5.37 -1.48
CA ASP A 48 3.16 -4.94 -2.73
C ASP A 48 2.48 -3.70 -3.33
N GLU A 49 1.14 -3.65 -3.38
CA GLU A 49 0.40 -2.46 -3.83
C GLU A 49 0.62 -1.24 -2.91
N ILE A 50 0.71 -1.44 -1.59
CA ILE A 50 1.03 -0.37 -0.64
C ILE A 50 2.46 0.13 -0.83
N ALA A 51 3.41 -0.78 -1.05
CA ALA A 51 4.80 -0.43 -1.33
C ALA A 51 4.91 0.33 -2.66
N GLU A 52 4.17 -0.08 -3.69
CA GLU A 52 4.10 0.63 -4.96
C GLU A 52 3.48 2.03 -4.80
N CYS A 53 2.39 2.17 -4.04
CA CYS A 53 1.81 3.47 -3.70
C CYS A 53 2.85 4.39 -3.06
N THR A 54 3.57 3.86 -2.07
CA THR A 54 4.58 4.59 -1.29
C THR A 54 5.77 4.96 -2.18
N GLN A 55 6.21 4.06 -3.04
CA GLN A 55 7.31 4.31 -3.97
C GLN A 55 6.94 5.34 -5.04
N LYS A 56 5.70 5.32 -5.56
CA LYS A 56 5.23 6.32 -6.54
C LYS A 56 5.15 7.72 -5.92
N MET A 57 4.86 7.82 -4.62
CA MET A 57 4.95 9.08 -3.86
C MET A 57 6.41 9.53 -3.69
N ASP A 58 7.31 8.61 -3.34
CA ASP A 58 8.74 8.89 -3.10
C ASP A 58 9.49 9.25 -4.39
N ARG A 59 9.22 8.55 -5.51
CA ARG A 59 9.89 8.74 -6.81
C ARG A 59 9.59 10.09 -7.47
N LYS A 60 8.60 10.84 -7.00
CA LYS A 60 8.37 12.25 -7.41
C LYS A 60 9.33 13.23 -6.71
N VAL A 61 10.08 12.81 -5.69
CA VAL A 61 11.24 13.55 -5.18
C VAL A 61 12.46 13.03 -5.94
N PRO A 62 13.03 13.79 -6.90
CA PRO A 62 14.29 13.37 -7.49
C PRO A 62 15.31 13.31 -6.35
N ALA A 63 15.80 12.10 -6.07
CA ALA A 63 16.90 11.87 -5.18
C ALA A 63 18.15 12.57 -5.76
N VAL A 64 18.33 13.84 -5.44
CA VAL A 64 19.66 14.45 -5.40
C VAL A 64 20.37 13.79 -4.23
N LYS A 65 21.07 12.68 -4.52
CA LYS A 65 22.12 12.21 -3.65
C LYS A 65 23.40 12.93 -4.07
N LYS A 66 23.87 13.80 -3.18
CA LYS A 66 25.17 14.48 -3.23
C LYS A 66 26.30 13.50 -3.02
#